data_AF-A0A448I7A8-F1
#
_entry.id   AF-A0A448I7A8-F1
#
_cell.length_a   1.000
_cell.length_b   1.000
_cell.length_c   1.000
_cell.angle_alpha   90.00
_cell.angle_beta   90.00
_cell.angle_gamma   90.00
#
_symmetry.space_group_name_H-M   'P 1'
#
loop_
_entity.id
_entity.type
_entity.pdbx_description
1 polymer ?
#
loop_
_entity_poly.entity_id
_entity_poly.type
_entity_poly.pdbx_seq_one_letter_code
_entity_poly.pdbx_strand_id
1 'polypeptide(L)'
;MLCTANSTGYGPPTPWLPRDASAIVALANGLSRHIGRRIDAIQAATVAAWTRRAHWRPLAELALEPETEVYLGLLHTDDGAAGAAARAELAAEFLPDFGISTECGLGRHSGEQLEAVLTGWNAYAQERQPALSA
;
A
#
# COMPACT_ATOMS: atom_id res chain seq x y z
N MET A 1 0.95 -11.07 -10.31
CA MET A 1 -0.20 -10.15 -10.40
C MET A 1 0.18 -9.04 -11.37
N LEU A 2 -0.43 -9.02 -12.56
CA LEU A 2 -0.12 -8.02 -13.59
C LEU A 2 -0.98 -6.79 -13.27
N CYS A 3 -0.40 -5.70 -12.73
CA CYS A 3 -1.13 -4.43 -12.64
C CYS A 3 -1.40 -3.97 -14.07
N THR A 4 -2.61 -4.11 -14.57
CA THR A 4 -3.04 -3.38 -15.76
C THR A 4 -3.39 -1.98 -15.30
N ALA A 5 -2.57 -0.99 -15.64
CA ALA A 5 -2.70 0.42 -15.26
C ALA A 5 -3.90 1.12 -15.94
N ASN A 6 -5.06 0.48 -15.96
CA ASN A 6 -6.30 1.05 -16.49
C ASN A 6 -7.50 0.50 -15.70
N SER A 7 -7.58 0.85 -14.41
CA SER A 7 -8.85 0.86 -13.70
C SER A 7 -9.50 2.23 -13.90
N THR A 8 -9.93 2.52 -15.12
CA THR A 8 -11.05 3.45 -15.26
C THR A 8 -12.20 2.84 -14.47
N GLY A 9 -12.58 3.48 -13.37
CA GLY A 9 -13.53 2.99 -12.37
C GLY A 9 -14.96 2.82 -12.89
N TYR A 10 -15.19 1.83 -13.74
CA TYR A 10 -16.52 1.41 -14.19
C TYR A 10 -16.61 -0.12 -14.16
N GLY A 11 -16.87 -0.69 -12.97
CA GLY A 11 -17.20 -2.10 -12.84
C GLY A 11 -17.34 -2.58 -11.40
N PRO A 12 -18.16 -3.63 -11.15
CA PRO A 12 -18.19 -4.29 -9.85
C PRO A 12 -16.78 -4.81 -9.47
N PRO A 13 -16.48 -5.00 -8.17
CA PRO A 13 -15.19 -5.49 -7.72
C PRO A 13 -14.81 -6.73 -8.51
N THR A 14 -13.67 -6.68 -9.20
CA THR A 14 -13.26 -7.76 -10.08
C THR A 14 -12.91 -9.00 -9.23
N PRO A 15 -13.44 -10.19 -9.57
CA PRO A 15 -13.38 -11.38 -8.71
C PRO A 15 -11.96 -11.97 -8.51
N TRP A 16 -10.94 -11.42 -9.18
CA TRP A 16 -9.55 -11.85 -9.09
C TRP A 16 -8.67 -10.99 -8.17
N LEU A 17 -9.19 -9.89 -7.61
CA LEU A 17 -8.43 -9.10 -6.63
C LEU A 17 -8.36 -9.85 -5.28
N PRO A 18 -7.22 -9.79 -4.56
CA PRO A 18 -7.13 -10.41 -3.25
C PRO A 18 -8.14 -9.80 -2.29
N ARG A 19 -8.74 -10.66 -1.46
CA ARG A 19 -9.77 -10.28 -0.49
C ARG A 19 -9.22 -9.34 0.58
N ASP A 20 -7.99 -9.58 0.99
CA ASP A 20 -7.33 -8.96 2.13
C ASP A 20 -5.80 -9.12 2.00
N ALA A 21 -5.06 -8.63 2.99
CA ALA A 21 -3.61 -8.65 3.03
C ALA A 21 -2.97 -10.05 3.16
N SER A 22 -3.76 -11.14 3.22
CA SER A 22 -3.21 -12.50 3.32
C SER A 22 -2.27 -12.86 2.17
N ALA A 23 -2.53 -12.37 0.96
CA ALA A 23 -1.63 -12.57 -0.18
C ALA A 23 -0.28 -11.88 0.01
N ILE A 24 -0.27 -10.69 0.61
CA ILE A 24 0.95 -9.94 0.95
C ILE A 24 1.76 -10.73 1.97
N VAL A 25 1.11 -11.17 3.05
CA VAL A 25 1.75 -11.90 4.16
C VAL A 25 2.32 -13.23 3.68
N ALA A 26 1.54 -14.00 2.91
CA ALA A 26 1.97 -15.29 2.39
C ALA A 26 3.23 -15.16 1.52
N LEU A 27 3.27 -14.16 0.65
CA LEU A 27 4.43 -13.88 -0.19
C LEU A 27 5.62 -13.39 0.63
N ALA A 28 5.43 -12.38 1.47
CA ALA A 28 6.49 -11.74 2.25
C ALA A 28 7.18 -12.75 3.19
N ASN A 29 6.40 -13.52 3.95
CA ASN A 29 6.92 -14.56 4.82
C ASN A 29 7.56 -15.70 4.02
N GLY A 30 7.01 -16.03 2.84
CA GLY A 30 7.61 -16.98 1.91
C GLY A 30 8.99 -16.55 1.44
N LEU A 31 9.15 -15.28 1.05
CA LEU A 31 10.42 -14.71 0.63
C LEU A 31 11.43 -14.66 1.79
N SER A 32 11.02 -14.17 2.96
CA SER A 32 11.87 -14.11 4.15
C SER A 32 12.44 -15.48 4.53
N ARG A 33 11.64 -16.56 4.43
CA ARG A 33 12.12 -17.92 4.74
C ARG A 33 13.12 -18.51 3.74
N HIS A 34 13.12 -18.08 2.48
CA HIS A 34 13.85 -18.76 1.40
C HIS A 34 14.95 -17.93 0.76
N ILE A 35 14.92 -16.60 0.91
CA ILE A 35 15.96 -15.73 0.39
C ILE A 35 17.10 -15.65 1.42
N GLY A 36 18.26 -16.22 1.07
CA GLY A 36 19.44 -16.23 1.95
C GLY A 36 20.19 -14.90 2.05
N ARG A 37 19.77 -13.86 1.32
CA ARG A 37 20.28 -12.49 1.46
C ARG A 37 19.30 -11.65 2.27
N ARG A 38 19.78 -10.58 2.91
CA ARG A 38 18.90 -9.62 3.58
C ARG A 38 17.91 -9.03 2.58
N ILE A 39 16.66 -8.87 3.04
CA ILE A 39 15.61 -8.12 2.33
C ILE A 39 15.51 -6.77 3.05
N ASP A 40 16.01 -5.71 2.42
CA ASP A 40 15.98 -4.37 3.04
C ASP A 40 14.57 -3.79 3.05
N ALA A 41 13.79 -4.04 2.00
CA ALA A 41 12.44 -3.50 1.88
C ALA A 41 11.50 -4.42 1.08
N ILE A 42 10.22 -4.38 1.43
CA ILE A 42 9.10 -4.98 0.69
C ILE A 42 8.08 -3.90 0.38
N GLN A 43 7.85 -3.62 -0.89
CA GLN A 43 6.70 -2.83 -1.35
C GLN A 43 5.54 -3.77 -1.69
N ALA A 44 4.38 -3.53 -1.08
CA ALA A 44 3.18 -4.34 -1.28
C ALA A 44 2.04 -3.49 -1.86
N ALA A 45 1.61 -3.83 -3.07
CA ALA A 45 0.42 -3.24 -3.67
C ALA A 45 -0.83 -3.57 -2.86
N THR A 46 -1.75 -2.62 -2.72
CA THR A 46 -3.02 -2.81 -2.02
C THR A 46 -4.20 -2.46 -2.93
N VAL A 47 -5.42 -2.65 -2.45
CA VAL A 47 -6.64 -2.42 -3.24
C VAL A 47 -7.42 -1.27 -2.62
N ALA A 48 -7.87 -0.31 -3.44
CA ALA A 48 -8.60 0.87 -2.95
C ALA A 48 -9.85 0.50 -2.14
N ALA A 49 -10.51 -0.61 -2.51
CA ALA A 49 -11.68 -1.16 -1.82
C ALA A 49 -11.39 -1.75 -0.42
N TRP A 50 -10.12 -1.81 0.02
CA TRP A 50 -9.75 -2.32 1.33
C TRP A 50 -10.02 -1.32 2.46
N THR A 51 -11.30 -1.01 2.70
CA THR A 51 -11.76 0.05 3.62
C THR A 51 -12.27 -0.47 4.97
N ARG A 52 -11.89 -1.69 5.38
CA ARG A 52 -12.37 -2.35 6.60
C ARG A 52 -11.21 -3.03 7.31
N ARG A 53 -11.25 -3.06 8.64
CA ARG A 53 -10.26 -3.75 9.50
C ARG A 53 -9.97 -5.19 9.06
N ALA A 54 -11.00 -5.92 8.61
CA ALA A 54 -10.86 -7.30 8.16
C ALA A 54 -9.89 -7.47 6.97
N HIS A 55 -9.74 -6.45 6.12
CA HIS A 55 -8.80 -6.50 5.00
C HIS A 55 -7.33 -6.40 5.45
N TRP A 56 -7.08 -5.79 6.60
CA TRP A 56 -5.74 -5.47 7.11
C TRP A 56 -5.29 -6.40 8.23
N ARG A 57 -6.22 -7.06 8.92
CA ARG A 57 -5.95 -8.00 10.02
C ARG A 57 -4.82 -9.01 9.74
N PRO A 58 -4.70 -9.60 8.54
CA PRO A 58 -3.61 -10.54 8.26
C PRO A 58 -2.20 -9.96 8.44
N LEU A 59 -2.01 -8.63 8.35
CA LEU A 59 -0.69 -8.01 8.53
C LEU A 59 -0.04 -8.31 9.88
N ALA A 60 -0.84 -8.62 10.91
CA ALA A 60 -0.35 -9.05 12.23
C ALA A 60 0.43 -10.38 12.19
N GLU A 61 0.34 -11.13 11.09
CA GLU A 61 1.04 -12.39 10.87
C GLU A 61 2.33 -12.22 10.02
N LEU A 62 2.76 -10.99 9.74
CA LEU A 62 4.05 -10.74 9.09
C LEU A 62 5.20 -11.23 9.98
N ALA A 63 6.08 -12.03 9.38
CA ALA A 63 7.26 -12.62 10.00
C ALA A 63 8.47 -12.27 9.13
N LEU A 64 8.96 -11.05 9.32
CA LEU A 64 10.10 -10.47 8.62
C LEU A 64 11.24 -10.20 9.61
N GLU A 65 12.45 -10.03 9.08
CA GLU A 65 13.55 -9.54 9.90
C GLU A 65 13.24 -8.12 10.39
N PRO A 66 13.66 -7.71 11.61
CA PRO A 66 13.36 -6.39 12.17
C PRO A 66 13.83 -5.22 11.29
N GLU A 67 14.88 -5.43 10.49
CA GLU A 67 15.44 -4.42 9.59
C GLU A 67 14.72 -4.35 8.24
N THR A 68 13.77 -5.24 7.95
CA THR A 68 13.00 -5.21 6.70
C THR A 68 11.91 -4.14 6.78
N GLU A 69 12.05 -3.09 5.99
CA GLU A 69 11.04 -2.04 5.87
C GLU A 69 9.85 -2.50 5.01
N VAL A 70 8.62 -2.22 5.44
CA VAL A 70 7.41 -2.50 4.66
C VAL A 70 6.84 -1.20 4.12
N TYR A 71 6.59 -1.15 2.81
CA TYR A 71 5.92 -0.04 2.13
C TYR A 71 4.57 -0.48 1.58
N LEU A 72 3.49 0.08 2.11
CA LEU A 72 2.13 -0.23 1.66
C LEU A 72 1.71 0.72 0.54
N GLY A 73 1.25 0.16 -0.58
CA GLY A 73 0.73 0.88 -1.72
C GLY A 73 -0.65 1.46 -1.45
N LEU A 74 -0.71 2.54 -0.67
CA LEU A 74 -1.94 3.18 -0.20
C LEU A 74 -2.35 4.40 -1.02
N LEU A 75 -1.49 4.99 -1.85
CA LEU A 75 -1.93 6.12 -2.67
C LEU A 75 -2.52 5.62 -3.99
N HIS A 76 -3.83 5.81 -4.17
CA HIS A 76 -4.53 5.55 -5.43
C HIS A 76 -4.99 6.88 -6.03
N THR A 77 -5.02 6.96 -7.35
CA THR A 77 -5.47 8.17 -8.07
C THR A 77 -6.94 8.49 -7.81
N ASP A 78 -7.75 7.47 -7.56
CA ASP A 78 -9.21 7.59 -7.49
C ASP A 78 -9.68 8.25 -6.18
N ASP A 79 -8.98 8.01 -5.07
CA ASP A 79 -9.36 8.47 -3.73
C ASP A 79 -8.28 9.31 -3.03
N GLY A 80 -7.10 9.46 -3.64
CA GLY A 80 -6.05 10.40 -3.26
C GLY A 80 -5.59 10.29 -1.80
N ALA A 81 -5.23 11.44 -1.22
CA ALA A 81 -4.71 11.54 0.14
C ALA A 81 -5.72 11.04 1.20
N ALA A 82 -6.99 11.40 1.05
CA ALA A 82 -8.04 11.02 2.02
C ALA A 82 -8.23 9.51 2.09
N GLY A 83 -8.26 8.83 0.93
CA GLY A 83 -8.29 7.37 0.90
C GLY A 83 -7.03 6.75 1.50
N ALA A 84 -5.86 7.31 1.17
CA ALA A 84 -4.58 6.87 1.71
C ALA A 84 -4.54 6.94 3.24
N ALA A 85 -5.01 8.04 3.84
CA ALA A 85 -5.10 8.25 5.27
C ALA A 85 -6.02 7.23 5.94
N ALA A 86 -7.24 7.08 5.43
CA ALA A 86 -8.21 6.14 6.00
C ALA A 86 -7.71 4.69 6.02
N ARG A 87 -7.01 4.26 4.96
CA ARG A 87 -6.43 2.91 4.90
C ARG A 87 -5.17 2.79 5.75
N ALA A 88 -4.36 3.83 5.85
CA ALA A 88 -3.19 3.85 6.73
C ALA A 88 -3.60 3.69 8.20
N GLU A 89 -4.66 4.36 8.64
CA GLU A 89 -5.21 4.21 9.99
C GLU A 89 -5.63 2.76 10.28
N LEU A 90 -6.35 2.13 9.35
CA LEU A 90 -6.77 0.72 9.50
C LEU A 90 -5.59 -0.26 9.48
N ALA A 91 -4.58 -0.01 8.65
CA ALA A 91 -3.39 -0.85 8.57
C ALA A 91 -2.52 -0.74 9.82
N ALA A 92 -2.39 0.47 10.39
CA ALA A 92 -1.60 0.76 11.58
C ALA A 92 -2.06 -0.01 12.82
N GLU A 93 -3.31 -0.46 12.86
CA GLU A 93 -3.81 -1.31 13.94
C GLU A 93 -3.16 -2.71 13.99
N PHE A 94 -2.58 -3.17 12.87
CA PHE A 94 -2.01 -4.52 12.71
C PHE A 94 -0.53 -4.52 12.32
N LEU A 95 -0.05 -3.43 11.71
CA LEU A 95 1.34 -3.17 11.39
C LEU A 95 1.63 -1.70 11.74
N PRO A 96 2.20 -1.39 12.92
CA PRO A 96 2.34 0.00 13.37
C PRO A 96 3.37 0.79 12.58
N ASP A 97 4.44 0.14 12.14
CA ASP A 97 5.55 0.76 11.43
C ASP A 97 5.57 0.32 9.95
N PHE A 98 5.24 1.26 9.06
CA PHE A 98 5.32 1.05 7.61
C PHE A 98 5.50 2.39 6.87
N GLY A 99 6.20 2.33 5.74
CA GLY A 99 6.25 3.40 4.75
C GLY A 99 5.06 3.32 3.79
N ILE A 100 4.89 4.37 2.97
CA ILE A 100 3.76 4.48 2.05
C ILE A 100 4.26 4.62 0.64
N SER A 101 3.60 3.93 -0.28
CA SER A 101 3.85 4.04 -1.71
C SER A 101 2.53 4.23 -2.47
N THR A 102 2.64 4.41 -3.78
CA THR A 102 1.51 4.25 -4.69
C THR A 102 1.09 2.79 -4.79
N GLU A 103 -0.17 2.53 -5.15
CA GLU A 103 -0.73 1.18 -5.32
C GLU A 103 0.16 0.31 -6.20
N CYS A 104 0.49 0.81 -7.39
CA CYS A 104 1.47 0.21 -8.29
C CYS A 104 2.61 1.16 -8.61
N GLY A 105 3.68 0.63 -9.21
CA GLY A 105 4.78 1.46 -9.71
C GLY A 105 4.32 2.44 -10.80
N LEU A 106 5.04 3.55 -10.94
CA LEU A 106 4.64 4.68 -11.79
C LEU A 106 4.90 4.50 -13.29
N GLY A 107 5.55 3.41 -13.71
CA GLY A 107 6.11 3.26 -15.06
C GLY A 107 5.12 3.25 -16.24
N ARG A 108 3.80 3.25 -16.00
CA ARG A 108 2.76 3.29 -17.04
C ARG A 108 1.78 4.46 -16.90
N HIS A 109 2.06 5.42 -16.04
CA HIS A 109 1.20 6.59 -15.84
C HIS A 109 1.41 7.60 -16.99
N SER A 110 0.32 8.20 -17.47
CA SER A 110 0.37 9.41 -18.29
C SER A 110 0.83 10.61 -17.46
N GLY A 111 1.18 11.73 -18.10
CA GLY A 111 1.56 12.95 -17.39
C GLY A 111 0.48 13.44 -16.42
N GLU A 112 -0.78 13.43 -16.83
CA GLU A 112 -1.91 13.80 -15.96
C GLU A 112 -2.04 12.87 -14.74
N GLN A 113 -1.88 11.56 -14.95
CA GLN A 113 -1.93 10.59 -13.85
C GLN A 113 -0.73 10.76 -12.88
N LEU A 114 0.44 11.13 -13.39
CA LEU A 114 1.59 11.42 -12.55
C LEU A 114 1.37 12.69 -11.71
N GLU A 115 0.82 13.76 -12.31
CA GLU A 115 0.46 14.99 -11.58
C GLU A 115 -0.58 14.73 -10.49
N ALA A 116 -1.58 13.88 -10.76
CA ALA A 116 -2.57 13.47 -9.77
C ALA A 116 -1.92 12.74 -8.57
N VAL A 117 -0.98 11.82 -8.84
CA VAL A 117 -0.20 11.14 -7.80
C VAL A 117 0.62 12.14 -6.99
N LEU A 118 1.35 13.05 -7.63
CA LEU A 118 2.19 14.04 -6.94
C LEU A 118 1.35 14.97 -6.06
N THR A 119 0.19 15.40 -6.56
CA THR A 119 -0.76 16.22 -5.80
C THR A 119 -1.27 15.46 -4.58
N GLY A 120 -1.72 14.22 -4.75
CA GLY A 120 -2.20 13.37 -3.65
C GLY A 120 -1.12 13.07 -2.62
N TRP A 121 0.10 12.79 -3.07
CA TRP A 121 1.25 12.55 -2.20
C TRP A 121 1.58 13.79 -1.35
N ASN A 122 1.63 14.97 -1.98
CA ASN A 122 1.92 16.22 -1.27
C ASN A 122 0.87 16.52 -0.20
N ALA A 123 -0.42 16.38 -0.51
CA ALA A 123 -1.49 16.57 0.45
C ALA A 123 -1.36 15.58 1.63
N TYR A 124 -1.13 14.31 1.34
CA TYR A 124 -0.95 13.27 2.35
C TYR A 124 0.26 13.53 3.27
N ALA A 125 1.40 13.92 2.69
CA ALA A 125 2.62 14.20 3.43
C ALA A 125 2.45 15.39 4.39
N GLN A 126 1.71 16.43 3.97
CA GLN A 126 1.41 17.58 4.81
C GLN A 126 0.52 17.23 6.00
N GLU A 127 -0.51 16.40 5.80
CA GLU A 127 -1.41 15.95 6.88
C GLU A 127 -0.68 15.13 7.95
N ARG A 128 0.34 14.35 7.56
CA ARG A 128 1.17 13.57 8.49
C ARG A 128 2.35 14.33 9.07
N GLN A 129 2.57 15.57 8.65
CA GLN A 129 3.50 16.50 9.26
C GLN A 129 2.79 17.53 10.16
N PRO A 130 2.17 17.17 11.30
CA PRO A 130 2.03 18.13 12.38
C PRO A 130 3.32 18.15 13.21
N ALA A 131 4.07 19.26 13.14
CA ALA A 131 5.17 19.64 14.04
C ALA A 131 6.47 18.81 14.01
N LEU A 132 7.21 18.82 12.88
CA LEU A 132 8.68 18.74 12.92
C LEU A 132 9.34 20.12 13.17
N SER A 133 8.54 21.13 13.51
CA SER A 133 8.99 22.41 14.04
C SER A 133 8.82 22.42 15.56
N ALA A 134 9.80 21.87 16.27
CA ALA A 134 10.12 22.17 17.66
C ALA A 134 11.64 22.22 17.79
#